data_AF-A0A5C5VR82-F1
#
_entry.id   AF-A0A5C5VR82-F1
#
_cell.length_a   1.000
_cell.length_b   1.000
_cell.length_c   1.000
_cell.angle_alpha   90.00
_cell.angle_beta   90.00
_cell.angle_gamma   90.00
#
_symmetry.space_group_name_H-M   'P 1'
#
loop_
_entity.id
_entity.type
_entity.pdbx_description
1 polymer ?
#
loop_
_entity_poly.entity_id
_entity_poly.type
_entity_poly.pdbx_seq_one_letter_code
_entity_poly.pdbx_strand_id
1 'polypeptide(L)'
;MDEPKLLRCIKLTSAHRPTGKTQHFHGDALLPPPTELRIVQYSSDTGYYLFYCDESGAEMTDTYHDSVQEAMDQAEFEFGITAAEWSEAEPS
;
A
#
# COMPACT_ATOMS: atom_id res chain seq x y z
N MET A 1 -7.71 15.25 -12.18
CA MET A 1 -6.87 14.23 -11.55
C MET A 1 -7.40 12.91 -12.06
N ASP A 2 -6.55 12.12 -12.71
CA ASP A 2 -6.93 10.77 -13.12
C ASP A 2 -7.25 9.94 -11.87
N GLU A 3 -8.35 9.21 -11.89
CA GLU A 3 -8.67 8.28 -10.81
C GLU A 3 -7.78 7.05 -10.96
N PRO A 4 -6.97 6.68 -9.95
CA PRO A 4 -6.09 5.55 -10.08
C PRO A 4 -6.91 4.25 -10.06
N LYS A 5 -6.58 3.33 -10.95
CA LYS A 5 -7.18 2.00 -10.97
C LYS A 5 -6.62 1.18 -9.82
N LEU A 6 -7.49 0.68 -8.94
CA LEU A 6 -7.11 -0.30 -7.93
C LEU A 6 -6.74 -1.62 -8.62
N LEU A 7 -5.55 -2.15 -8.30
CA LEU A 7 -5.08 -3.44 -8.81
C LEU A 7 -5.15 -4.50 -7.72
N ARG A 8 -4.66 -4.17 -6.52
CA ARG A 8 -4.63 -5.08 -5.37
C ARG A 8 -4.86 -4.32 -4.08
N CYS A 9 -5.49 -4.94 -3.10
CA CYS A 9 -5.60 -4.39 -1.75
C CYS A 9 -5.43 -5.47 -0.68
N ILE A 10 -5.03 -5.05 0.51
CA ILE A 10 -4.98 -5.90 1.69
C ILE A 10 -5.27 -5.10 2.95
N LYS A 11 -6.09 -5.67 3.83
CA LYS A 11 -6.32 -5.13 5.18
C LYS A 11 -5.27 -5.67 6.14
N LEU A 12 -4.56 -4.75 6.77
CA LEU A 12 -3.61 -5.07 7.82
C LEU A 12 -4.39 -5.40 9.09
N THR A 13 -4.16 -6.60 9.63
CA THR A 13 -4.76 -7.03 10.90
C THR A 13 -3.71 -6.98 12.00
N SER A 14 -4.10 -7.26 13.25
CA SER A 14 -3.16 -7.39 14.37
C SER A 14 -2.07 -8.45 14.15
N ALA A 15 -2.24 -9.35 13.18
CA ALA A 15 -1.20 -10.30 12.75
C ALA A 15 -0.10 -9.65 11.88
N HIS A 16 -0.42 -8.56 11.17
CA HIS A 16 0.48 -7.78 10.32
C HIS A 16 1.13 -6.62 11.10
N ARG A 17 1.46 -6.83 12.38
CA ARG A 17 2.10 -5.78 13.19
C ARG A 17 3.30 -5.24 12.39
N PRO A 18 3.38 -3.92 12.18
CA PRO A 18 4.54 -3.31 11.54
C PRO A 18 5.76 -3.82 12.29
N THR A 19 6.72 -4.37 11.54
CA THR A 19 7.91 -5.00 12.13
C THR A 19 8.79 -4.00 12.91
N GLY A 20 8.43 -2.71 12.89
CA GLY A 20 9.20 -1.61 13.46
C GLY A 20 10.37 -1.19 12.58
N LYS A 21 10.52 -1.80 11.39
CA LYS A 21 11.63 -1.56 10.46
C LYS A 21 11.46 -0.28 9.64
N THR A 22 10.22 0.21 9.48
CA THR A 22 9.91 1.42 8.73
C THR A 22 9.05 2.34 9.59
N GLN A 23 9.50 3.58 9.74
CA GLN A 23 8.79 4.67 10.41
C GLN A 23 8.50 5.73 9.37
N HIS A 24 7.22 5.90 9.03
CA HIS A 24 6.79 6.91 8.07
C HIS A 24 6.53 8.23 8.79
N PHE A 25 7.11 9.32 8.31
CA PHE A 25 6.92 10.66 8.86
C PHE A 25 6.24 11.55 7.82
N HIS A 26 5.21 12.27 8.22
CA HIS A 26 4.61 13.34 7.42
C HIS A 26 4.95 14.69 8.07
N GLY A 27 5.96 15.37 7.54
CA GLY A 27 6.60 16.51 8.23
C GLY A 27 7.33 16.05 9.49
N ASP A 28 7.03 16.69 10.64
CA ASP A 28 7.59 16.32 11.95
C ASP A 28 6.76 15.27 12.71
N ALA A 29 5.64 14.80 12.14
CA ALA A 29 4.73 13.86 12.80
C ALA A 29 4.96 12.42 12.29
N LEU A 30 5.20 11.50 13.24
CA LEU A 30 5.19 10.07 12.96
C LEU A 30 3.76 9.66 12.55
N LEU A 31 3.61 9.10 11.36
CA LEU A 31 2.33 8.57 10.91
C LEU A 31 2.00 7.29 11.69
N PRO A 32 0.73 7.10 12.08
CA PRO A 32 0.31 5.82 12.64
C PRO A 32 0.52 4.70 11.61
N PRO A 33 0.60 3.44 12.05
CA PRO A 33 0.60 2.30 11.14
C PRO A 33 -0.61 2.38 10.19
N PRO A 34 -0.43 2.15 8.89
CA PRO A 34 -1.57 1.97 8.00
C PRO A 34 -2.40 0.78 8.48
N THR A 35 -3.69 0.80 8.17
CA THR A 35 -4.61 -0.33 8.38
C THR A 35 -4.95 -1.04 7.08
N GLU A 36 -4.62 -0.44 5.93
CA GLU A 36 -4.84 -1.01 4.62
C GLU A 36 -3.73 -0.58 3.66
N LEU A 37 -3.35 -1.48 2.76
CA LEU A 37 -2.45 -1.17 1.65
C LEU A 37 -3.19 -1.38 0.33
N ARG A 38 -2.96 -0.47 -0.63
CA ARG A 38 -3.54 -0.56 -1.97
C ARG A 38 -2.45 -0.38 -3.01
N ILE A 39 -2.38 -1.28 -3.98
CA ILE A 39 -1.56 -1.09 -5.18
C ILE A 39 -2.47 -0.55 -6.26
N VAL A 40 -2.11 0.61 -6.78
CA VAL A 40 -2.89 1.31 -7.80
C VAL A 40 -2.02 1.71 -8.98
N GLN A 41 -2.67 2.01 -10.11
CA GLN A 41 -2.01 2.54 -11.30
C GLN A 41 -2.84 3.69 -11.89
N TYR A 42 -2.18 4.80 -12.22
CA TYR A 42 -2.82 5.88 -12.94
C TYR A 42 -2.84 5.59 -14.44
N SER A 43 -3.94 5.93 -15.13
CA SER A 43 -4.03 5.82 -16.60
C SER A 43 -2.95 6.62 -17.34
N SER A 44 -2.46 7.67 -16.69
CA SER A 44 -1.46 8.60 -17.23
C SER A 44 -0.01 8.21 -16.90
N ASP A 45 0.22 7.14 -16.14
CA ASP A 45 1.54 6.70 -15.69
C ASP A 45 1.73 5.20 -15.95
N THR A 46 2.96 4.80 -16.30
CA THR A 46 3.32 3.40 -16.46
C THR A 46 3.67 2.73 -15.13
N GLY A 47 4.03 3.52 -14.12
CA GLY A 47 4.38 3.02 -12.78
C GLY A 47 3.19 2.62 -11.92
N TYR A 48 3.51 2.05 -10.77
CA TYR A 48 2.57 1.57 -9.76
C TYR A 48 2.81 2.28 -8.45
N TYR A 49 1.74 2.51 -7.70
CA TYR A 49 1.79 3.21 -6.43
C TYR A 49 1.27 2.30 -5.33
N LEU A 50 2.05 2.15 -4.26
CA LEU A 50 1.63 1.51 -3.03
C LEU A 50 1.12 2.58 -2.08
N PHE A 51 -0.18 2.63 -1.88
CA PHE A 51 -0.84 3.54 -0.95
C PHE A 51 -0.92 2.92 0.43
N TYR A 52 -0.56 3.72 1.43
CA TYR A 52 -0.67 3.44 2.84
C TYR A 52 -1.94 4.11 3.33
N CYS A 53 -2.97 3.33 3.64
CA CYS A 53 -4.28 3.86 3.98
C CYS A 53 -4.62 3.68 5.46
N ASP A 54 -5.33 4.66 6.01
CA ASP A 54 -5.90 4.61 7.36
C ASP A 54 -7.18 3.77 7.44
N GLU A 55 -7.82 3.74 8.61
CA GLU A 55 -9.01 2.94 8.88
C GLU A 55 -10.23 3.36 8.05
N SER A 56 -10.25 4.60 7.57
CA SER A 56 -11.26 5.13 6.66
C SER A 56 -10.98 4.79 5.19
N GLY A 57 -9.80 4.23 4.91
CA GLY A 57 -9.33 3.97 3.57
C GLY A 57 -8.79 5.22 2.87
N ALA A 58 -8.51 6.29 3.62
CA ALA A 58 -7.86 7.49 3.11
C ALA A 58 -6.35 7.25 3.00
N GLU A 59 -5.78 7.65 1.87
CA GLU A 59 -4.34 7.59 1.64
C GLU A 59 -3.63 8.58 2.58
N MET A 60 -2.64 8.06 3.30
CA MET A 60 -1.80 8.80 4.23
C MET A 60 -0.45 9.15 3.60
N THR A 61 0.08 8.22 2.81
CA THR A 61 1.28 8.36 2.01
C THR A 61 1.28 7.30 0.92
N ASP A 62 2.09 7.53 -0.11
CA ASP A 62 2.33 6.58 -1.19
C ASP A 62 3.83 6.39 -1.45
N THR A 63 4.16 5.27 -2.11
CA THR A 63 5.49 5.03 -2.67
C THR A 63 5.35 4.58 -4.12
N TYR A 64 6.23 5.10 -4.99
CA TYR A 64 6.29 4.75 -6.41
C TYR A 64 7.14 3.51 -6.66
N HIS A 65 6.69 2.68 -7.60
CA HIS A 65 7.33 1.44 -8.04
C HIS A 65 7.24 1.26 -9.55
N ASP A 66 8.28 0.68 -10.15
CA ASP A 66 8.28 0.33 -11.58
C ASP A 66 7.42 -0.91 -11.88
N SER A 67 7.15 -1.74 -10.86
CA SER A 67 6.35 -2.96 -11.00
C SER A 67 5.45 -3.25 -9.78
N VAL A 68 4.36 -3.98 -10.02
CA VAL A 68 3.48 -4.48 -8.93
C VAL A 68 4.24 -5.39 -7.96
N GLN A 69 5.20 -6.17 -8.47
CA GLN A 69 5.99 -7.08 -7.64
C GLN A 69 6.87 -6.30 -6.65
N GLU A 70 7.51 -5.21 -7.07
CA GLU A 70 8.32 -4.37 -6.17
C GLU A 70 7.46 -3.73 -5.06
N ALA A 71 6.25 -3.26 -5.41
CA ALA A 71 5.30 -2.77 -4.42
C ALA A 71 4.90 -3.87 -3.41
N MET A 72 4.69 -5.10 -3.88
CA MET A 72 4.39 -6.25 -3.01
C MET A 72 5.59 -6.63 -2.14
N ASP A 73 6.80 -6.64 -2.69
CA ASP A 73 8.04 -6.96 -1.98
C ASP A 73 8.32 -5.95 -0.86
N GLN A 74 8.03 -4.66 -1.10
CA GLN A 74 8.10 -3.64 -0.04
C GLN A 74 7.09 -3.94 1.08
N ALA A 75 5.85 -4.26 0.73
CA ALA A 75 4.82 -4.59 1.73
C ALA A 75 5.16 -5.87 2.52
N GLU A 76 5.74 -6.88 1.87
CA GLU A 76 6.27 -8.08 2.53
C GLU A 76 7.39 -7.70 3.50
N PHE A 77 8.34 -6.86 3.08
CA PHE A 77 9.46 -6.44 3.91
C PHE A 77 9.01 -5.65 5.16
N GLU A 78 8.03 -4.75 5.00
CA GLU A 78 7.55 -3.86 6.07
C GLU A 78 6.60 -4.56 7.05
N PHE A 79 5.66 -5.36 6.53
CA PHE A 79 4.51 -5.89 7.27
C PHE A 79 4.45 -7.43 7.32
N GLY A 80 5.33 -8.13 6.62
CA GLY A 80 5.33 -9.60 6.54
C GLY A 80 4.17 -10.16 5.71
N ILE A 81 3.59 -9.35 4.82
CA ILE A 81 2.48 -9.74 3.96
C ILE A 81 2.97 -10.70 2.88
N THR A 82 2.26 -11.80 2.68
CA THR A 82 2.53 -12.72 1.58
C THR A 82 1.66 -12.41 0.36
N ALA A 83 2.14 -12.80 -0.83
CA ALA A 83 1.41 -12.58 -2.08
C ALA A 83 -0.03 -13.16 -2.09
N ALA A 84 -0.29 -14.21 -1.32
CA ALA A 84 -1.59 -14.87 -1.22
C ALA A 84 -2.63 -14.09 -0.40
N GLU A 85 -2.20 -13.11 0.39
CA GLU A 85 -3.09 -12.31 1.24
C GLU A 85 -3.65 -11.07 0.53
N TRP A 86 -3.08 -10.75 -0.63
CA TRP A 86 -3.59 -9.68 -1.47
C TRP A 86 -4.91 -10.11 -2.13
N SER A 87 -5.90 -9.24 -2.02
CA SER A 87 -7.12 -9.33 -2.80
C SER A 87 -6.90 -8.62 -4.13
N GLU A 88 -7.12 -9.33 -5.22
CA GLU A 88 -7.13 -8.71 -6.55
C GLU A 88 -8.40 -7.87 -6.69
N ALA A 89 -8.27 -6.67 -7.26
CA ALA A 89 -9.43 -5.91 -7.65
C ALA A 89 -10.13 -6.66 -8.79
N GLU A 90 -11.37 -7.08 -8.55
CA GLU A 90 -12.19 -7.71 -9.59
C GLU A 90 -12.20 -6.78 -10.82
N PRO A 91 -11.93 -7.32 -12.03
CA PRO A 91 -12.09 -6.53 -13.24
C PRO A 91 -13.58 -6.18 -13.37
N SER A 92 -13.93 -4.90 -13.17
CA SER A 92 -15.26 -4.37 -13.51
C SER A 92 -15.52 -4.43 -15.01
#